data_AF-A0A9D9ZG85-F1
#
_entry.id   AF-A0A9D9ZG85-F1
#
_cell.length_a   1.000
_cell.length_b   1.000
_cell.length_c   1.000
_cell.angle_alpha   90.00
_cell.angle_beta   90.00
_cell.angle_gamma   90.00
#
_symmetry.space_group_name_H-M   'P 1'
#
loop_
_entity.id
_entity.type
_entity.pdbx_description
1 polymer ?
#
loop_
_entity_poly.entity_id
_entity_poly.type
_entity_poly.pdbx_seq_one_letter_code
_entity_poly.pdbx_strand_id
1 'polypeptide(L)'
;MNNIEKAKERLKNGASLVLYDGKEFIEENGKGLSPLLKLLSEKNDLSRFCAADKIIGKAAAMLFALLKIKNVYGEVLSRKAIPILEKYGIKYSFGTVTDSIKNRYGTGICPMEQTVEGIDDADTALKAIKEKIKTMRMNNMKKLGFGLMRLPVLDSNDPSKIDIPQAEKMVDKFLERGFTYFDTAYMYHDFKSEETAKKIIVDRHPRDSFTLTSKLPTMMLKTKDDNSRIFEKQLKNCGVDYFDYYLLHNLNVSNYETATKLDCFDFVARMKEEGKIKT
;
A
#
# COMPACT_ATOMS: atom_id res chain seq x y z
N MET A 1 38.60 -7.53 11.16
CA MET A 1 37.48 -8.22 10.50
C MET A 1 36.98 -7.32 9.37
N ASN A 2 36.92 -7.82 8.12
CA ASN A 2 36.49 -7.04 6.96
C ASN A 2 35.05 -6.54 7.17
N ASN A 3 34.69 -5.35 6.68
CA ASN A 3 33.36 -4.76 6.86
C ASN A 3 32.24 -5.72 6.44
N ILE A 4 32.45 -6.47 5.35
CA ILE A 4 31.47 -7.45 4.86
C ILE A 4 31.24 -8.61 5.84
N GLU A 5 32.25 -9.03 6.61
CA GLU A 5 32.10 -10.10 7.59
C GLU A 5 31.24 -9.66 8.78
N LYS A 6 31.37 -8.40 9.21
CA LYS A 6 30.47 -7.84 10.24
C LYS A 6 29.03 -7.72 9.73
N ALA A 7 28.84 -7.30 8.47
CA ALA A 7 27.52 -7.26 7.85
C ALA A 7 26.90 -8.68 7.77
N LYS A 8 27.69 -9.70 7.42
CA LYS A 8 27.26 -11.11 7.38
C LYS A 8 26.83 -11.64 8.75
N GLU A 9 27.61 -11.37 9.80
CA GLU A 9 27.28 -11.79 11.16
C GLU A 9 25.93 -11.20 11.59
N ARG A 10 25.72 -9.92 11.30
CA ARG A 10 24.48 -9.23 11.63
C ARG A 10 23.29 -9.76 10.82
N LEU A 11 23.49 -10.10 9.55
CA LEU A 11 22.46 -10.73 8.72
C LEU A 11 21.96 -12.06 9.31
N LYS A 12 22.87 -12.88 9.86
CA LYS A 12 22.52 -14.15 10.53
C LYS A 12 21.66 -13.93 11.79
N ASN A 13 21.76 -12.76 12.41
CA ASN A 13 21.01 -12.41 13.63
C ASN A 13 19.59 -11.86 13.35
N GLY A 14 19.08 -12.00 12.12
CA GLY A 14 17.64 -11.86 11.82
C GLY A 14 17.30 -10.86 10.73
N ALA A 15 18.18 -9.91 10.42
CA ALA A 15 17.95 -8.90 9.40
C ALA A 15 17.72 -9.50 8.00
N SER A 16 17.05 -8.77 7.10
CA SER A 16 16.90 -9.19 5.69
C SER A 16 17.97 -8.61 4.76
N LEU A 17 18.42 -7.40 5.06
CA LEU A 17 19.51 -6.69 4.39
C LEU A 17 20.29 -5.90 5.44
N VAL A 18 21.62 -5.99 5.40
CA VAL A 18 22.51 -5.24 6.29
C VAL A 18 23.55 -4.52 5.47
N LEU A 19 23.69 -3.21 5.67
CA LEU A 19 24.78 -2.42 5.13
C LEU A 19 25.71 -2.00 6.26
N TYR A 20 27.01 -1.98 5.99
CA TYR A 20 28.03 -1.52 6.93
C TYR A 20 29.20 -0.84 6.21
N ASP A 21 29.64 0.32 6.70
CA ASP A 21 30.75 1.10 6.13
C ASP A 21 32.03 1.06 6.98
N GLY A 22 32.01 0.39 8.13
CA GLY A 22 33.09 0.40 9.12
C GLY A 22 32.77 1.21 10.38
N LYS A 23 31.74 2.05 10.33
CA LYS A 23 31.31 2.92 11.44
C LYS A 23 29.85 2.67 11.81
N GLU A 24 28.97 2.64 10.84
CA GLU A 24 27.52 2.56 11.05
C GLU A 24 26.88 1.37 10.34
N PHE A 25 25.84 0.84 10.96
CA PHE A 25 24.98 -0.18 10.37
C PHE A 25 23.69 0.45 9.87
N ILE A 26 23.24 0.01 8.69
CA ILE A 26 21.87 0.21 8.22
C ILE A 26 21.25 -1.18 8.09
N GLU A 27 20.18 -1.43 8.83
CA GLU A 27 19.47 -2.71 8.83
C GLU A 27 18.06 -2.52 8.31
N GLU A 28 17.71 -3.26 7.27
CA GLU A 28 16.38 -3.24 6.69
C GLU A 28 15.73 -4.62 6.78
N ASN A 29 14.46 -4.58 7.18
CA ASN A 29 13.60 -5.77 7.29
C ASN A 29 12.46 -5.65 6.30
N GLY A 30 12.38 -6.61 5.38
CA GLY A 30 11.38 -6.60 4.33
C GLY A 30 11.34 -7.90 3.55
N LYS A 31 10.47 -7.95 2.54
CA LYS A 31 10.29 -9.12 1.69
C LYS A 31 10.70 -8.78 0.26
N GLY A 32 11.44 -9.69 -0.37
CA GLY A 32 11.94 -9.49 -1.73
C GLY A 32 12.78 -8.21 -1.82
N LEU A 33 12.48 -7.36 -2.80
CA LEU A 33 13.25 -6.13 -3.06
C LEU A 33 12.81 -4.92 -2.24
N SER A 34 11.85 -5.06 -1.31
CA SER A 34 11.34 -3.89 -0.56
C SER A 34 12.42 -3.13 0.22
N PRO A 35 13.41 -3.79 0.87
CA PRO A 35 14.52 -3.09 1.53
C PRO A 35 15.31 -2.18 0.58
N LEU A 36 15.71 -2.69 -0.59
CA LEU A 36 16.51 -1.96 -1.56
C LEU A 36 15.73 -0.80 -2.20
N LEU A 37 14.44 -1.01 -2.48
CA LEU A 37 13.59 0.03 -3.03
C LEU A 37 13.35 1.19 -2.05
N LYS A 38 13.24 0.88 -0.75
CA LYS A 38 13.17 1.89 0.31
C LYS A 38 14.43 2.76 0.32
N LEU A 39 15.61 2.11 0.38
CA LEU A 39 16.91 2.80 0.36
C LEU A 39 17.07 3.71 -0.88
N LEU A 40 16.64 3.25 -2.06
CA LEU A 40 16.67 4.05 -3.29
C LEU A 40 15.75 5.29 -3.22
N SER A 41 14.62 5.20 -2.51
CA SER A 41 13.68 6.32 -2.37
C SER A 41 14.16 7.39 -1.40
N GLU A 42 14.97 7.01 -0.42
CA GLU A 42 15.50 7.90 0.62
C GLU A 42 16.75 8.68 0.17
N LYS A 43 17.21 8.47 -1.08
CA LYS A 43 18.30 9.22 -1.76
C LYS A 43 19.62 9.30 -0.97
N ASN A 44 20.00 8.23 -0.29
CA ASN A 44 21.28 8.15 0.39
C ASN A 44 22.41 7.78 -0.59
N ASP A 45 23.55 8.47 -0.51
CA ASP A 45 24.78 7.98 -1.13
C ASP A 45 25.31 6.80 -0.31
N LEU A 46 25.12 5.58 -0.82
CA LEU A 46 25.53 4.35 -0.14
C LEU A 46 26.84 3.79 -0.71
N SER A 47 27.58 4.57 -1.49
CA SER A 47 28.82 4.11 -2.15
C SER A 47 29.92 3.65 -1.18
N ARG A 48 29.92 4.16 0.06
CA ARG A 48 30.86 3.76 1.12
C ARG A 48 30.53 2.42 1.78
N PHE A 49 29.31 1.92 1.61
CA PHE A 49 28.84 0.72 2.31
C PHE A 49 29.18 -0.55 1.53
N CYS A 50 29.37 -1.63 2.27
CA CYS A 50 29.18 -2.99 1.76
C CYS A 50 27.81 -3.50 2.21
N ALA A 51 27.22 -4.45 1.47
CA ALA A 51 25.90 -4.99 1.78
C ALA A 51 25.90 -6.52 1.90
N ALA A 52 25.25 -7.05 2.92
CA ALA A 52 24.94 -8.47 3.06
C ALA A 52 23.42 -8.66 2.92
N ASP A 53 22.99 -9.52 2.01
CA ASP A 53 21.59 -9.85 1.73
C ASP A 53 21.40 -11.38 1.80
N LYS A 54 20.21 -11.83 2.17
CA LYS A 54 19.87 -13.26 2.16
C LYS A 54 19.84 -13.81 0.73
N ILE A 55 19.33 -13.03 -0.23
CA ILE A 55 19.17 -13.52 -1.61
C ILE A 55 19.52 -12.42 -2.61
N ILE A 56 20.56 -12.66 -3.41
CA ILE A 56 20.95 -11.76 -4.52
C ILE A 56 20.60 -12.41 -5.86
N GLY A 57 19.49 -11.94 -6.46
CA GLY A 57 19.14 -12.21 -7.85
C GLY A 57 19.60 -11.12 -8.81
N LYS A 58 19.40 -11.32 -10.12
CA LYS A 58 19.71 -10.32 -11.17
C LYS A 58 19.06 -8.96 -10.87
N ALA A 59 17.82 -8.98 -10.37
CA ALA A 59 17.12 -7.76 -10.00
C ALA A 59 17.77 -7.03 -8.81
N ALA A 60 18.16 -7.76 -7.76
CA ALA A 60 18.83 -7.17 -6.60
C ALA A 60 20.20 -6.59 -6.98
N ALA A 61 20.97 -7.28 -7.83
CA ALA A 61 22.26 -6.80 -8.32
C ALA A 61 22.16 -5.43 -9.02
N MET A 62 21.12 -5.22 -9.83
CA MET A 62 20.87 -3.92 -10.47
C MET A 62 20.51 -2.83 -9.46
N LEU A 63 19.71 -3.15 -8.43
CA LEU A 63 19.39 -2.17 -7.40
C LEU A 63 20.63 -1.80 -6.57
N PHE A 64 21.52 -2.76 -6.27
CA PHE A 64 22.82 -2.47 -5.65
C PHE A 64 23.69 -1.56 -6.51
N ALA A 65 23.67 -1.73 -7.84
CA ALA A 65 24.37 -0.84 -8.75
C ALA A 65 23.85 0.60 -8.67
N LEU A 66 22.52 0.80 -8.63
CA LEU A 66 21.92 2.13 -8.47
C LEU A 66 22.21 2.76 -7.11
N LEU A 67 22.30 1.94 -6.05
CA LEU A 67 22.75 2.36 -4.72
C LEU A 67 24.28 2.62 -4.66
N LYS A 68 25.01 2.38 -5.75
CA LYS A 68 26.47 2.53 -5.89
C LYS A 68 27.29 1.64 -4.94
N ILE A 69 26.70 0.56 -4.42
CA ILE A 69 27.40 -0.37 -3.52
C ILE A 69 28.45 -1.15 -4.31
N LYS A 70 29.67 -1.23 -3.78
CA LYS A 70 30.83 -1.84 -4.47
C LYS A 70 31.23 -3.21 -3.95
N ASN A 71 30.63 -3.67 -2.85
CA ASN A 71 30.91 -4.99 -2.28
C ASN A 71 29.64 -5.59 -1.67
N VAL A 72 29.23 -6.76 -2.16
CA VAL A 72 28.03 -7.46 -1.70
C VAL A 72 28.32 -8.90 -1.26
N TYR A 73 27.52 -9.39 -0.32
CA TYR A 73 27.44 -10.80 0.04
C TYR A 73 25.99 -11.27 -0.09
N GLY A 74 25.78 -12.38 -0.79
CA GLY A 74 24.50 -13.08 -0.84
C GLY A 74 24.58 -14.44 -0.17
N GLU A 75 23.74 -14.73 0.83
CA GLU A 75 23.69 -16.11 1.36
C GLU A 75 23.33 -17.11 0.25
N VAL A 76 22.39 -16.71 -0.62
CA VAL A 76 22.12 -17.34 -1.91
C VAL A 76 22.33 -16.32 -3.04
N LEU A 77 23.17 -16.66 -4.02
CA LEU A 77 23.41 -15.86 -5.22
C LEU A 77 22.87 -16.56 -6.47
N SER A 78 22.14 -15.84 -7.34
CA SER A 78 21.79 -16.35 -8.67
C SER A 78 22.96 -16.22 -9.63
N ARG A 79 23.22 -17.25 -10.46
CA ARG A 79 24.16 -17.16 -11.58
C ARG A 79 23.82 -16.00 -12.54
N LYS A 80 22.53 -15.68 -12.70
CA LYS A 80 22.07 -14.56 -13.55
C LYS A 80 22.47 -13.18 -13.00
N ALA A 81 22.81 -13.07 -11.72
CA ALA A 81 23.27 -11.83 -11.10
C ALA A 81 24.75 -11.53 -11.40
N ILE A 82 25.57 -12.57 -11.61
CA ILE A 82 27.02 -12.44 -11.76
C ILE A 82 27.41 -11.47 -12.90
N PRO A 83 26.89 -11.62 -14.14
CA PRO A 83 27.27 -10.71 -15.23
C PRO A 83 26.91 -9.24 -14.94
N ILE A 84 25.83 -9.00 -14.20
CA ILE A 84 25.44 -7.64 -13.79
C ILE A 84 26.39 -7.09 -12.74
N LEU A 85 26.72 -7.88 -11.71
CA LEU A 85 27.66 -7.47 -10.67
C LEU A 85 29.02 -7.12 -11.28
N GLU A 86 29.51 -7.96 -12.21
CA GLU A 86 30.75 -7.72 -12.95
C GLU A 86 30.68 -6.47 -13.82
N LYS A 87 29.61 -6.30 -14.60
CA LYS A 87 29.37 -5.11 -15.45
C LYS A 87 29.44 -3.80 -14.66
N TYR A 88 28.88 -3.77 -13.45
CA TYR A 88 28.87 -2.57 -12.60
C TYR A 88 30.06 -2.46 -11.64
N GLY A 89 31.02 -3.38 -11.74
CA GLY A 89 32.22 -3.41 -10.91
C GLY A 89 31.93 -3.63 -9.42
N ILE A 90 30.93 -4.45 -9.11
CA ILE A 90 30.51 -4.80 -7.75
C ILE A 90 31.20 -6.10 -7.38
N LYS A 91 32.09 -6.05 -6.39
CA LYS A 91 32.69 -7.27 -5.82
C LYS A 91 31.60 -8.07 -5.11
N TYR A 92 31.63 -9.39 -5.26
CA TYR A 92 30.62 -10.25 -4.68
C TYR A 92 31.23 -11.47 -4.00
N SER A 93 30.54 -11.96 -3.00
CA SER A 93 30.80 -13.22 -2.32
C SER A 93 29.46 -13.89 -2.00
N PHE A 94 29.47 -15.20 -1.77
CA PHE A 94 28.23 -15.92 -1.53
C PHE A 94 28.41 -17.13 -0.63
N GLY A 95 27.31 -17.56 0.01
CA GLY A 95 27.24 -18.84 0.69
C GLY A 95 27.01 -19.98 -0.29
N THR A 96 25.93 -19.87 -1.07
CA THR A 96 25.55 -20.83 -2.11
C THR A 96 25.19 -20.13 -3.41
N VAL A 97 25.33 -20.84 -4.53
CA VAL A 97 24.95 -20.35 -5.86
C VAL A 97 23.84 -21.21 -6.46
N THR A 98 22.89 -20.59 -7.14
CA THR A 98 21.77 -21.27 -7.82
C THR A 98 21.54 -20.71 -9.21
N ASP A 99 20.96 -21.50 -10.12
CA ASP A 99 20.72 -21.07 -11.51
C ASP A 99 19.67 -19.95 -11.59
N SER A 100 18.68 -19.96 -10.70
CA SER A 100 17.66 -18.91 -10.62
C SER A 100 17.03 -18.81 -9.24
N ILE A 101 16.59 -17.60 -8.87
CA ILE A 101 15.84 -17.38 -7.62
C ILE A 101 14.41 -17.87 -7.81
N LYS A 102 13.95 -18.75 -6.91
CA LYS A 102 12.56 -19.25 -6.90
C LYS A 102 11.61 -18.24 -6.26
N ASN A 103 10.32 -18.32 -6.63
CA ASN A 103 9.28 -17.55 -5.98
C ASN A 103 9.05 -18.03 -4.53
N ARG A 104 8.30 -17.25 -3.75
CA ARG A 104 8.03 -17.53 -2.33
C ARG A 104 7.36 -18.88 -2.05
N TYR A 105 6.66 -19.44 -3.05
CA TYR A 105 5.92 -20.69 -2.96
C TYR A 105 6.77 -21.88 -3.42
N GLY A 106 7.98 -21.65 -3.94
CA GLY A 106 8.85 -22.68 -4.50
C GLY A 106 8.35 -23.28 -5.82
N THR A 107 7.26 -22.77 -6.40
CA THR A 107 6.56 -23.36 -7.57
C THR A 107 7.08 -22.89 -8.93
N GLY A 108 8.01 -21.93 -8.95
CA GLY A 108 8.53 -21.36 -10.19
C GLY A 108 9.55 -20.25 -9.92
N ILE A 109 9.96 -19.54 -10.96
CA ILE A 109 10.95 -18.46 -10.88
C ILE A 109 10.35 -17.25 -10.15
N CYS A 110 11.17 -16.54 -9.38
CA CYS A 110 10.80 -15.28 -8.74
C CYS A 110 10.31 -14.28 -9.80
N PRO A 111 9.16 -13.62 -9.59
CA PRO A 111 8.60 -12.70 -10.57
C PRO A 111 9.51 -11.49 -10.84
N MET A 112 10.30 -11.07 -9.85
CA MET A 112 11.28 -9.99 -10.05
C MET A 112 12.45 -10.45 -10.92
N GLU A 113 12.89 -11.69 -10.77
CA GLU A 113 13.96 -12.27 -11.58
C GLU A 113 13.52 -12.44 -13.05
N GLN A 114 12.28 -12.88 -13.28
CA GLN A 114 11.69 -12.94 -14.62
C GLN A 114 11.54 -11.56 -15.26
N THR A 115 11.17 -10.55 -14.47
CA THR A 115 10.95 -9.17 -14.97
C THR A 115 12.22 -8.58 -15.58
N VAL A 116 13.40 -8.99 -15.10
CA VAL A 116 14.69 -8.44 -15.55
C VAL A 116 15.51 -9.42 -16.39
N GLU A 117 14.94 -10.55 -16.81
CA GLU A 117 15.68 -11.61 -17.50
C GLU A 117 16.42 -11.09 -18.74
N GLY A 118 15.74 -10.31 -19.59
CA GLY A 118 16.31 -9.67 -20.79
C GLY A 118 16.75 -8.21 -20.61
N ILE A 119 16.84 -7.72 -19.37
CA ILE A 119 17.26 -6.34 -19.08
C ILE A 119 18.69 -6.40 -18.54
N ASP A 120 19.59 -5.54 -19.01
CA ASP A 120 20.96 -5.45 -18.48
C ASP A 120 21.32 -4.03 -17.99
N ASP A 121 20.40 -3.08 -18.11
CA ASP A 121 20.53 -1.71 -17.63
C ASP A 121 19.75 -1.50 -16.32
N ALA A 122 20.42 -0.98 -15.31
CA ALA A 122 19.88 -0.87 -13.96
C ALA A 122 18.72 0.15 -13.85
N ASP A 123 18.78 1.27 -14.57
CA ASP A 123 17.71 2.27 -14.58
C ASP A 123 16.44 1.71 -15.24
N THR A 124 16.60 1.01 -16.38
CA THR A 124 15.51 0.31 -17.06
C THR A 124 14.91 -0.77 -16.17
N ALA A 125 15.75 -1.52 -15.46
CA ALA A 125 15.28 -2.54 -14.52
C ALA A 125 14.51 -1.94 -13.35
N LEU A 126 14.94 -0.81 -12.77
CA LEU A 126 14.21 -0.15 -11.69
C LEU A 126 12.79 0.23 -12.14
N LYS A 127 12.64 0.76 -13.36
CA LYS A 127 11.32 1.08 -13.93
C LYS A 127 10.47 -0.18 -14.08
N ALA A 128 11.01 -1.24 -14.69
CA ALA A 128 10.30 -2.50 -14.89
C ALA A 128 9.89 -3.18 -13.56
N ILE A 129 10.78 -3.18 -12.56
CA ILE A 129 10.53 -3.71 -11.22
C ILE A 129 9.40 -2.92 -10.53
N LYS A 130 9.43 -1.58 -10.58
CA LYS A 130 8.39 -0.73 -9.99
C LYS A 130 7.03 -0.99 -10.64
N GLU A 131 6.96 -1.06 -11.96
CA GLU A 131 5.72 -1.39 -12.67
C GLU A 131 5.24 -2.81 -12.34
N LYS A 132 6.13 -3.81 -12.31
CA LYS A 132 5.75 -5.18 -11.92
C LYS A 132 5.17 -5.22 -10.52
N ILE A 133 5.79 -4.55 -9.55
CA ILE A 133 5.30 -4.47 -8.17
C ILE A 133 3.92 -3.81 -8.14
N LYS A 134 3.72 -2.72 -8.90
CA LYS A 134 2.42 -2.05 -9.03
C LYS A 134 1.37 -2.99 -9.62
N THR A 135 1.65 -3.66 -10.75
CA THR A 135 0.73 -4.64 -11.36
C THR A 135 0.42 -5.79 -10.41
N MET A 136 1.43 -6.33 -9.72
CA MET A 136 1.23 -7.41 -8.74
C MET A 136 0.39 -6.96 -7.55
N ARG A 137 0.57 -5.72 -7.08
CA ARG A 137 -0.29 -5.12 -6.05
C ARG A 137 -1.73 -4.97 -6.54
N MET A 138 -1.93 -4.46 -7.76
CA MET A 138 -3.25 -4.33 -8.37
C MET A 138 -3.94 -5.68 -8.56
N ASN A 139 -3.21 -6.70 -9.03
CA ASN A 139 -3.75 -8.05 -9.22
C ASN A 139 -4.08 -8.76 -7.91
N ASN A 140 -3.35 -8.43 -6.83
CA ASN A 140 -3.62 -8.95 -5.49
C ASN A 140 -4.60 -8.09 -4.69
N MET A 141 -5.02 -6.94 -5.22
CA MET A 141 -6.02 -6.10 -4.57
C MET A 141 -7.34 -6.85 -4.58
N LYS A 142 -7.90 -7.07 -3.40
CA LYS A 142 -9.18 -7.73 -3.24
C LYS A 142 -10.27 -6.80 -3.78
N LYS A 143 -11.13 -7.32 -4.67
CA LYS A 143 -12.14 -6.53 -5.40
C LYS A 143 -13.51 -6.46 -4.72
N LEU A 144 -13.65 -7.00 -3.51
CA LEU A 144 -14.91 -6.96 -2.77
C LEU A 144 -14.91 -5.75 -1.84
N GLY A 145 -16.01 -5.00 -1.86
CA GLY A 145 -16.31 -3.94 -0.91
C GLY A 145 -17.38 -4.37 0.08
N PHE A 146 -17.39 -3.74 1.25
CA PHE A 146 -18.39 -3.93 2.29
C PHE A 146 -19.31 -2.70 2.34
N GLY A 147 -20.56 -2.85 1.92
CA GLY A 147 -21.55 -1.78 1.93
C GLY A 147 -22.34 -1.73 3.23
N LEU A 148 -22.54 -0.53 3.78
CA LEU A 148 -23.26 -0.28 5.03
C LEU A 148 -24.72 0.15 4.81
N MET A 149 -25.28 -0.07 3.62
CA MET A 149 -26.68 0.26 3.29
C MET A 149 -27.70 -0.77 3.80
N ARG A 150 -27.25 -2.01 4.00
CA ARG A 150 -28.09 -3.15 4.40
C ARG A 150 -27.42 -3.92 5.53
N LEU A 151 -26.98 -3.20 6.55
CA LEU A 151 -26.50 -3.82 7.79
C LEU A 151 -27.63 -4.64 8.44
N PRO A 152 -27.30 -5.70 9.20
CA PRO A 152 -28.29 -6.43 9.98
C PRO A 152 -29.02 -5.48 10.93
N VAL A 153 -30.33 -5.66 11.07
CA VAL A 153 -31.19 -4.86 11.95
C VAL A 153 -31.93 -5.79 12.91
N LEU A 154 -32.19 -5.29 14.11
CA LEU A 154 -32.92 -6.01 15.16
C LEU A 154 -34.44 -6.03 14.89
N ASP A 155 -34.92 -5.09 14.08
CA ASP A 155 -36.33 -4.91 13.72
C ASP A 155 -36.42 -4.68 12.21
N SER A 156 -37.06 -5.59 11.48
CA SER A 156 -37.17 -5.49 10.02
C SER A 156 -38.00 -4.29 9.55
N ASN A 157 -38.81 -3.69 10.43
CA ASN A 157 -39.62 -2.52 10.11
C ASN A 157 -38.92 -1.19 10.45
N ASP A 158 -37.77 -1.23 11.14
CA ASP A 158 -37.04 -0.05 11.56
C ASP A 158 -35.56 -0.16 11.17
N PRO A 159 -35.16 0.44 10.03
CA PRO A 159 -33.79 0.36 9.56
C PRO A 159 -32.78 1.07 10.47
N SER A 160 -33.21 1.92 11.41
CA SER A 160 -32.31 2.62 12.34
C SER A 160 -31.77 1.70 13.44
N LYS A 161 -32.48 0.60 13.75
CA LYS A 161 -32.12 -0.36 14.80
C LYS A 161 -31.11 -1.40 14.33
N ILE A 162 -29.91 -0.94 13.96
CA ILE A 162 -28.83 -1.82 13.50
C ILE A 162 -28.38 -2.78 14.62
N ASP A 163 -28.23 -4.06 14.28
CA ASP A 163 -27.60 -5.06 15.14
C ASP A 163 -26.08 -4.86 15.15
N ILE A 164 -25.62 -4.04 16.10
CA ILE A 164 -24.21 -3.69 16.24
C ILE A 164 -23.32 -4.92 16.49
N PRO A 165 -23.61 -5.82 17.45
CA PRO A 165 -22.78 -7.01 17.67
C PRO A 165 -22.60 -7.87 16.42
N GLN A 166 -23.64 -8.03 15.60
CA GLN A 166 -23.52 -8.78 14.36
C GLN A 166 -22.70 -8.01 13.31
N ALA A 167 -22.93 -6.70 13.17
CA ALA A 167 -22.18 -5.87 12.24
C ALA A 167 -20.67 -5.84 12.55
N GLU A 168 -20.28 -5.74 13.83
CA GLU A 168 -18.88 -5.82 14.26
C GLU A 168 -18.22 -7.13 13.81
N LYS A 169 -18.87 -8.28 14.04
CA LYS A 169 -18.34 -9.60 13.60
C LYS A 169 -18.14 -9.66 12.09
N MET A 170 -19.04 -9.05 11.32
CA MET A 170 -18.94 -9.01 9.86
C MET A 170 -17.75 -8.15 9.41
N VAL A 171 -17.55 -6.98 10.03
CA VAL A 171 -16.42 -6.08 9.76
C VAL A 171 -15.09 -6.73 10.12
N ASP A 172 -14.97 -7.28 11.32
CA ASP A 172 -13.77 -7.98 11.79
C ASP A 172 -13.39 -9.10 10.80
N LYS A 173 -14.39 -9.88 10.36
CA LYS A 173 -14.15 -10.98 9.43
C LYS A 173 -13.73 -10.50 8.05
N PHE A 174 -14.28 -9.38 7.58
CA PHE A 174 -13.92 -8.80 6.29
C PHE A 174 -12.46 -8.34 6.27
N LEU A 175 -12.02 -7.64 7.33
CA LEU A 175 -10.64 -7.20 7.51
C LEU A 175 -9.67 -8.37 7.71
N GLU A 176 -10.02 -9.37 8.53
CA GLU A 176 -9.23 -10.60 8.74
C GLU A 176 -8.92 -11.30 7.42
N ARG A 177 -9.84 -11.25 6.44
CA ARG A 177 -9.68 -11.86 5.12
C ARG A 177 -8.95 -10.97 4.11
N GLY A 178 -8.45 -9.81 4.55
CA GLY A 178 -7.62 -8.89 3.78
C GLY A 178 -8.37 -8.00 2.81
N PHE A 179 -9.68 -7.82 3.01
CA PHE A 179 -10.47 -6.82 2.29
C PHE A 179 -10.49 -5.51 3.09
N THR A 180 -10.58 -4.36 2.40
CA THR A 180 -10.33 -3.06 3.05
C THR A 180 -11.29 -1.95 2.65
N TYR A 181 -12.23 -2.17 1.73
CA TYR A 181 -13.11 -1.11 1.23
C TYR A 181 -14.47 -1.11 1.93
N PHE A 182 -14.80 -0.02 2.61
CA PHE A 182 -16.11 0.21 3.23
C PHE A 182 -16.85 1.38 2.56
N ASP A 183 -18.14 1.18 2.29
CA ASP A 183 -19.03 2.17 1.67
C ASP A 183 -20.22 2.50 2.58
N THR A 184 -20.33 3.77 2.99
CA THR A 184 -21.50 4.32 3.68
C THR A 184 -22.06 5.52 2.90
N ALA A 185 -23.19 6.08 3.35
CA ALA A 185 -23.74 7.32 2.82
C ALA A 185 -24.60 8.01 3.89
N TYR A 186 -24.75 9.32 3.73
CA TYR A 186 -25.42 10.20 4.68
C TYR A 186 -26.78 9.68 5.17
N MET A 187 -27.61 9.16 4.26
CA MET A 187 -29.00 8.77 4.56
C MET A 187 -29.22 7.29 4.88
N TYR A 188 -28.17 6.46 4.81
CA TYR A 188 -28.32 5.03 5.05
C TYR A 188 -28.76 4.77 6.50
N HIS A 189 -29.66 3.79 6.68
CA HIS A 189 -30.22 3.42 7.98
C HIS A 189 -30.79 4.61 8.76
N ASP A 190 -31.60 5.44 8.10
CA ASP A 190 -32.17 6.66 8.69
C ASP A 190 -31.12 7.56 9.35
N PHE A 191 -30.07 7.86 8.57
CA PHE A 191 -28.92 8.67 8.98
C PHE A 191 -28.04 8.06 10.09
N LYS A 192 -28.21 6.76 10.41
CA LYS A 192 -27.39 6.05 11.43
C LYS A 192 -26.17 5.33 10.90
N SER A 193 -26.04 5.16 9.59
CA SER A 193 -24.94 4.36 9.02
C SER A 193 -23.55 4.95 9.26
N GLU A 194 -23.38 6.28 9.19
CA GLU A 194 -22.08 6.93 9.42
C GLU A 194 -21.63 6.86 10.90
N GLU A 195 -22.56 7.13 11.83
CA GLU A 195 -22.32 6.95 13.29
C GLU A 195 -22.00 5.48 13.61
N THR A 196 -22.68 4.56 12.92
CA THR A 196 -22.42 3.12 13.05
C THR A 196 -21.04 2.77 12.50
N ALA A 197 -20.66 3.30 11.33
CA ALA A 197 -19.35 3.07 10.73
C ALA A 197 -18.22 3.46 11.68
N LYS A 198 -18.36 4.60 12.38
CA LYS A 198 -17.43 4.99 13.45
C LYS A 198 -17.27 3.89 14.49
N LYS A 199 -18.40 3.43 15.05
CA LYS A 199 -18.41 2.43 16.13
C LYS A 199 -17.84 1.08 15.69
N ILE A 200 -18.25 0.57 14.53
CA ILE A 200 -17.94 -0.81 14.12
C ILE A 200 -16.65 -0.93 13.30
N ILE A 201 -16.14 0.17 12.74
CA ILE A 201 -14.89 0.18 11.95
C ILE A 201 -13.84 1.08 12.60
N VAL A 202 -14.11 2.39 12.71
CA VAL A 202 -13.08 3.40 13.01
C VAL A 202 -12.54 3.30 14.44
N ASP A 203 -13.43 3.12 15.42
CA ASP A 203 -13.05 3.00 16.83
C ASP A 203 -12.35 1.66 17.15
N ARG A 204 -12.39 0.70 16.22
CA ARG A 204 -11.95 -0.70 16.43
C ARG A 204 -10.70 -1.08 15.64
N HIS A 205 -10.38 -0.36 14.57
CA HIS A 205 -9.29 -0.71 13.67
C HIS A 205 -8.38 0.49 13.36
N PRO A 206 -7.07 0.27 13.17
CA PRO A 206 -6.14 1.33 12.76
C PRO A 206 -6.61 2.02 11.47
N ARG A 207 -6.56 3.35 11.42
CA ARG A 207 -7.10 4.15 10.28
C ARG A 207 -6.47 3.78 8.93
N ASP A 208 -5.23 3.32 8.92
CA ASP A 208 -4.48 2.91 7.73
C ASP A 208 -4.75 1.46 7.31
N SER A 209 -5.54 0.70 8.08
CA SER A 209 -5.90 -0.69 7.77
C SER A 209 -7.13 -0.83 6.86
N PHE A 210 -7.87 0.26 6.62
CA PHE A 210 -9.08 0.28 5.82
C PHE A 210 -9.21 1.57 4.99
N THR A 211 -10.10 1.52 4.00
CA THR A 211 -10.56 2.67 3.24
C THR A 211 -12.04 2.91 3.53
N LEU A 212 -12.41 4.16 3.75
CA LEU A 212 -13.78 4.56 4.05
C LEU A 212 -14.30 5.51 2.96
N THR A 213 -15.45 5.15 2.40
CA THR A 213 -16.16 5.94 1.40
C THR A 213 -17.45 6.51 1.98
N SER A 214 -17.66 7.80 1.81
CA SER A 214 -18.99 8.42 1.94
C SER A 214 -19.33 9.24 0.70
N LYS A 215 -20.51 9.85 0.70
CA LYS A 215 -21.10 10.47 -0.48
C LYS A 215 -21.83 11.75 -0.11
N LEU A 216 -21.67 12.80 -0.92
CA LEU A 216 -22.45 14.02 -0.81
C LEU A 216 -23.87 13.76 -1.32
N PRO A 217 -24.92 13.96 -0.49
CA PRO A 217 -26.30 13.65 -0.86
C PRO A 217 -26.89 14.74 -1.76
N THR A 218 -26.57 14.70 -3.06
CA THR A 218 -26.95 15.74 -4.05
C THR A 218 -28.45 16.06 -4.06
N MET A 219 -29.30 15.08 -3.82
CA MET A 219 -30.76 15.20 -3.73
C MET A 219 -31.27 15.96 -2.50
N MET A 220 -30.41 16.20 -1.50
CA MET A 220 -30.76 16.89 -0.25
C MET A 220 -30.17 18.30 -0.15
N LEU A 221 -29.37 18.73 -1.13
CA LEU A 221 -28.73 20.04 -1.12
C LEU A 221 -29.75 21.13 -1.49
N LYS A 222 -29.70 22.24 -0.77
CA LYS A 222 -30.53 23.44 -1.01
C LYS A 222 -29.67 24.66 -1.37
N THR A 223 -28.49 24.78 -0.78
CA THR A 223 -27.56 25.89 -1.02
C THR A 223 -26.13 25.41 -1.21
N LYS A 224 -25.24 26.29 -1.69
CA LYS A 224 -23.80 25.98 -1.83
C LYS A 224 -23.14 25.67 -0.48
N ASP A 225 -23.60 26.29 0.59
CA ASP A 225 -23.06 26.07 1.94
C ASP A 225 -23.38 24.68 2.50
N ASP A 226 -24.39 24.00 1.93
CA ASP A 226 -24.72 22.62 2.33
C ASP A 226 -23.59 21.64 1.99
N ASN A 227 -22.77 21.92 0.99
CA ASN A 227 -21.59 21.10 0.65
C ASN A 227 -20.68 20.94 1.88
N SER A 228 -20.13 22.07 2.37
CA SER A 228 -19.22 22.09 3.51
C SER A 228 -19.90 21.60 4.79
N ARG A 229 -21.12 22.10 5.06
CA ARG A 229 -21.88 21.75 6.26
C ARG A 229 -22.14 20.24 6.37
N ILE A 230 -22.53 19.60 5.27
CA ILE A 230 -22.77 18.16 5.26
C ILE A 230 -21.44 17.42 5.34
N PHE A 231 -20.43 17.78 4.55
CA PHE A 231 -19.13 17.13 4.55
C PHE A 231 -18.48 17.11 5.95
N GLU A 232 -18.46 18.24 6.65
CA GLU A 232 -17.95 18.33 8.02
C GLU A 232 -18.74 17.46 9.00
N LYS A 233 -20.07 17.41 8.84
CA LYS A 233 -20.92 16.52 9.64
C LYS A 233 -20.60 15.04 9.34
N GLN A 234 -20.34 14.67 8.09
CA GLN A 234 -19.98 13.30 7.73
C GLN A 234 -18.64 12.89 8.32
N LEU A 235 -17.63 13.77 8.28
CA LEU A 235 -16.35 13.55 8.97
C LEU A 235 -16.56 13.31 10.46
N LYS A 236 -17.38 14.15 11.12
CA LYS A 236 -17.72 14.01 12.55
C LYS A 236 -18.47 12.72 12.85
N ASN A 237 -19.50 12.40 12.07
CA ASN A 237 -20.31 11.19 12.25
C ASN A 237 -19.45 9.93 12.15
N CYS A 238 -18.59 9.86 11.12
CA CYS A 238 -17.67 8.76 10.89
C CYS A 238 -16.46 8.76 11.84
N GLY A 239 -16.16 9.87 12.52
CA GLY A 239 -14.99 10.00 13.39
C GLY A 239 -13.66 9.97 12.64
N VAL A 240 -13.61 10.55 11.43
CA VAL A 240 -12.41 10.56 10.57
C VAL A 240 -12.04 11.99 10.16
N ASP A 241 -10.75 12.23 9.91
CA ASP A 241 -10.25 13.52 9.42
C ASP A 241 -10.29 13.64 7.88
N TYR A 242 -10.44 12.52 7.18
CA TYR A 242 -10.52 12.43 5.73
C TYR A 242 -11.26 11.17 5.26
N PHE A 243 -11.79 11.22 4.03
CA PHE A 243 -12.33 10.07 3.30
C PHE A 243 -11.34 9.56 2.25
N ASP A 244 -11.25 8.24 2.07
CA ASP A 244 -10.39 7.65 1.04
C ASP A 244 -10.98 7.85 -0.35
N TYR A 245 -12.31 7.72 -0.44
CA TYR A 245 -13.10 8.03 -1.61
C TYR A 245 -14.29 8.87 -1.18
N TYR A 246 -14.63 9.88 -1.98
CA TYR A 246 -15.82 10.68 -1.70
C TYR A 246 -16.60 10.93 -2.99
N LEU A 247 -17.87 10.54 -3.00
CA LEU A 247 -18.68 10.47 -4.21
C LEU A 247 -19.78 11.55 -4.21
N LEU A 248 -20.26 11.92 -5.40
CA LEU A 248 -21.53 12.63 -5.54
C LEU A 248 -22.65 11.59 -5.64
N HIS A 249 -23.57 11.57 -4.66
CA HIS A 249 -24.54 10.50 -4.53
C HIS A 249 -25.65 10.60 -5.59
N ASN A 250 -25.98 9.49 -6.26
CA ASN A 250 -27.12 9.35 -7.16
C ASN A 250 -27.17 10.42 -8.28
N LEU A 251 -26.06 10.63 -9.00
CA LEU A 251 -26.06 11.51 -10.16
C LEU A 251 -26.97 10.94 -11.26
N ASN A 252 -28.02 11.69 -11.57
CA ASN A 252 -28.96 11.52 -12.67
C ASN A 252 -29.21 12.91 -13.27
N VAL A 253 -30.09 13.04 -14.28
CA VAL A 253 -30.34 14.33 -14.96
C VAL A 253 -30.64 15.46 -13.98
N SER A 254 -31.55 15.23 -13.02
CA SER A 254 -31.95 16.25 -12.03
C SER A 254 -30.84 16.55 -11.02
N ASN A 255 -30.24 15.51 -10.45
CA ASN A 255 -29.20 15.68 -9.44
C ASN A 255 -27.89 16.24 -10.01
N TYR A 256 -27.62 16.04 -11.30
CA TYR A 256 -26.49 16.65 -12.00
C TYR A 256 -26.69 18.17 -12.10
N GLU A 257 -27.88 18.64 -12.46
CA GLU A 257 -28.20 20.06 -12.48
C GLU A 257 -28.03 20.71 -11.10
N THR A 258 -28.52 20.05 -10.05
CA THR A 258 -28.29 20.49 -8.66
C THR A 258 -26.79 20.54 -8.33
N ALA A 259 -26.04 19.50 -8.67
CA ALA A 259 -24.61 19.42 -8.40
C ALA A 259 -23.81 20.53 -9.11
N THR A 260 -24.18 20.85 -10.36
CA THR A 260 -23.57 21.96 -11.12
C THR A 260 -23.96 23.30 -10.52
N LYS A 261 -25.25 23.55 -10.26
CA LYS A 261 -25.75 24.83 -9.72
C LYS A 261 -25.16 25.16 -8.34
N LEU A 262 -24.87 24.13 -7.56
CA LEU A 262 -24.34 24.26 -6.20
C LEU A 262 -22.83 24.00 -6.10
N ASP A 263 -22.10 24.05 -7.21
CA ASP A 263 -20.63 23.91 -7.30
C ASP A 263 -20.06 22.66 -6.59
N CYS A 264 -20.79 21.54 -6.61
CA CYS A 264 -20.38 20.32 -5.91
C CYS A 264 -19.07 19.73 -6.46
N PHE A 265 -18.82 19.86 -7.76
CA PHE A 265 -17.60 19.35 -8.40
C PHE A 265 -16.36 20.11 -7.94
N ASP A 266 -16.43 21.45 -7.95
CA ASP A 266 -15.35 22.31 -7.47
C ASP A 266 -15.12 22.14 -5.97
N PHE A 267 -16.20 21.97 -5.19
CA PHE A 267 -16.09 21.66 -3.77
C PHE A 267 -15.30 20.36 -3.52
N VAL A 268 -15.65 19.26 -4.20
CA VAL A 268 -14.97 17.97 -4.05
C VAL A 268 -13.52 18.06 -4.53
N ALA A 269 -13.25 18.77 -5.63
CA ALA A 269 -11.89 18.99 -6.12
C ALA A 269 -11.03 19.73 -5.09
N ARG A 270 -11.55 20.81 -4.48
CA ARG A 270 -10.85 21.54 -3.42
C ARG A 270 -10.60 20.68 -2.18
N MET A 271 -11.59 19.90 -1.73
CA MET A 271 -11.40 18.99 -0.57
C MET A 271 -10.36 17.90 -0.84
N LYS A 272 -10.17 17.50 -2.11
CA LYS A 272 -9.09 16.61 -2.51
C LYS A 272 -7.73 17.28 -2.47
N GLU A 273 -7.61 18.52 -2.95
CA GLU A 273 -6.38 19.33 -2.87
C GLU A 273 -5.96 19.57 -1.41
N GLU A 274 -6.93 19.84 -0.52
CA GLU A 274 -6.71 20.00 0.92
C GLU A 274 -6.43 18.68 1.67
N GLY A 275 -6.47 17.54 0.96
CA GLY A 275 -6.17 16.22 1.51
C GLY A 275 -7.26 15.62 2.42
N LYS A 276 -8.43 16.27 2.48
CA LYS A 276 -9.66 15.79 3.15
C LYS A 276 -10.35 14.66 2.37
N ILE A 277 -10.04 14.54 1.08
CA ILE A 277 -10.41 13.42 0.21
C ILE A 277 -9.13 12.87 -0.44
N LYS A 278 -8.93 11.55 -0.49
CA LYS A 278 -7.76 10.96 -1.17
C LYS A 278 -8.01 10.71 -2.66
N THR A 279 -9.19 10.20 -3.00
CA THR A 279 -9.58 9.85 -4.37
C THR A 279 -10.86 10.54 -4.79
#